data_AF-A0A1T2XWC7-F1
#
_entry.id   AF-A0A1T2XWC7-F1
#
_cell.length_a   1.000
_cell.length_b   1.000
_cell.length_c   1.000
_cell.angle_alpha   90.00
_cell.angle_beta   90.00
_cell.angle_gamma   90.00
#
_symmetry.space_group_name_H-M   'P 1'
#
loop_
_entity.id
_entity.type
_entity.pdbx_description
1 polymer ?
#
loop_
_entity_poly.entity_id
_entity_poly.type
_entity_poly.pdbx_seq_one_letter_code
_entity_poly.pdbx_strand_id
1 'polypeptide(L)'
;MRYEAAPANAHADASNPASSDAAQSESETNLNQNRAEQCRKELDVLKVYNKVSYNKYEAEYQGIAAKTAKYMEIKDSLGPDLNYMVMPAYQFQIREFCFRVKTRLSELVLRQAK
;
A
#
# COMPACT_ATOMS: atom_id res chain seq x y z
N MET A 1 50.80 2.86 -35.39
CA MET A 1 49.36 2.96 -35.75
C MET A 1 48.78 1.56 -35.55
N ARG A 2 48.02 1.30 -34.46
CA ARG A 2 46.53 1.25 -34.40
C ARG A 2 45.98 0.03 -35.19
N TYR A 3 45.26 -0.98 -34.68
CA TYR A 3 44.47 -1.21 -33.45
C TYR A 3 44.34 -2.72 -33.11
N GLU A 4 44.15 -3.03 -31.82
CA GLU A 4 43.80 -4.34 -31.23
C GLU A 4 42.33 -4.73 -31.48
N ALA A 5 42.06 -6.03 -31.64
CA ALA A 5 40.71 -6.61 -31.65
C ALA A 5 40.42 -7.25 -30.28
N ALA A 6 39.37 -6.79 -29.60
CA ALA A 6 38.90 -7.36 -28.34
C ALA A 6 38.02 -8.61 -28.58
N PRO A 7 38.12 -9.68 -27.77
CA PRO A 7 37.16 -10.77 -27.79
C PRO A 7 35.92 -10.42 -26.96
N ALA A 8 34.75 -10.77 -27.49
CA ALA A 8 33.46 -10.62 -26.85
C ALA A 8 33.29 -11.64 -25.71
N ASN A 9 33.29 -11.17 -24.46
CA ASN A 9 32.78 -11.93 -23.32
C ASN A 9 31.31 -11.56 -23.10
N ALA A 10 30.40 -12.43 -23.53
CA ALA A 10 28.99 -12.34 -23.17
C ALA A 10 28.77 -13.09 -21.85
N HIS A 11 28.69 -12.34 -20.75
CA HIS A 11 28.07 -12.78 -19.50
C HIS A 11 26.55 -12.82 -19.70
N ALA A 12 25.90 -13.93 -19.31
CA ALA A 12 24.53 -13.88 -18.81
C ALA A 12 24.28 -15.07 -17.89
N ASP A 13 24.39 -14.76 -16.60
CA ASP A 13 24.03 -15.57 -15.45
C ASP A 13 22.50 -15.84 -15.50
N ALA A 14 22.10 -17.11 -15.62
CA ALA A 14 20.69 -17.51 -15.59
C ALA A 14 20.30 -17.86 -14.15
N SER A 15 20.12 -16.84 -13.32
CA SER A 15 19.45 -16.98 -12.03
C SER A 15 17.96 -16.67 -12.19
N ASN A 16 17.12 -17.71 -12.16
CA ASN A 16 15.65 -17.62 -12.15
C ASN A 16 15.14 -16.75 -10.98
N PRO A 17 14.33 -15.69 -11.20
CA PRO A 17 13.75 -14.87 -10.12
C PRO A 17 12.30 -15.28 -9.79
N ALA A 18 11.90 -16.54 -9.98
CA ALA A 18 10.50 -16.93 -9.78
C ALA A 18 10.07 -17.05 -8.29
N SER A 19 11.02 -17.11 -7.34
CA SER A 19 10.72 -17.33 -5.92
C SER A 19 10.78 -16.08 -5.04
N SER A 20 11.27 -14.94 -5.54
CA SER A 20 11.34 -13.70 -4.74
C SER A 20 10.02 -12.92 -4.70
N ASP A 21 9.28 -12.92 -5.82
CA ASP A 21 8.06 -12.10 -5.94
C ASP A 21 6.94 -12.56 -5.00
N ALA A 22 6.75 -13.87 -4.82
CA ALA A 22 5.72 -14.39 -3.92
C ALA A 22 6.03 -14.07 -2.45
N ALA A 23 7.28 -14.27 -2.02
CA ALA A 23 7.73 -13.96 -0.66
C ALA A 23 7.74 -12.44 -0.36
N GLN A 24 8.08 -11.61 -1.35
CA GLN A 24 7.95 -10.16 -1.24
C GLN A 24 6.49 -9.72 -1.17
N SER A 25 5.61 -10.31 -1.99
CA SER A 25 4.17 -10.02 -1.98
C SER A 25 3.52 -10.34 -0.64
N GLU A 26 3.88 -11.46 -0.01
CA GLU A 26 3.37 -11.84 1.31
C GLU A 26 3.85 -10.89 2.42
N SER A 27 5.14 -10.53 2.41
CA SER A 27 5.73 -9.57 3.36
C SER A 27 5.11 -8.18 3.23
N GLU A 28 4.97 -7.67 2.00
CA GLU A 28 4.32 -6.40 1.72
C GLU A 28 2.83 -6.42 2.13
N THR A 29 2.15 -7.54 1.91
CA THR A 29 0.75 -7.71 2.33
C THR A 29 0.64 -7.65 3.86
N ASN A 30 1.55 -8.31 4.59
CA ASN A 30 1.57 -8.28 6.05
C ASN A 30 1.89 -6.87 6.60
N LEU A 31 2.85 -6.16 6.01
CA LEU A 31 3.17 -4.77 6.35
C LEU A 31 1.97 -3.84 6.10
N ASN A 32 1.23 -4.05 5.01
CA ASN A 32 0.04 -3.27 4.69
C ASN A 32 -1.09 -3.52 5.69
N GLN A 33 -1.28 -4.77 6.14
CA GLN A 33 -2.25 -5.11 7.18
C GLN A 33 -1.92 -4.42 8.50
N ASN A 34 -0.69 -4.56 8.99
CA ASN A 34 -0.23 -3.88 10.21
C ASN A 34 -0.44 -2.35 10.15
N ARG A 35 -0.14 -1.75 9.00
CA ARG A 35 -0.33 -0.31 8.77
C ARG A 35 -1.81 0.10 8.76
N ALA A 36 -2.69 -0.73 8.20
CA ALA A 36 -4.13 -0.47 8.19
C ALA A 36 -4.72 -0.57 9.60
N GLU A 37 -4.27 -1.53 10.42
CA GLU A 37 -4.66 -1.64 11.83
C GLU A 37 -4.21 -0.43 12.65
N GLN A 38 -2.97 0.01 12.48
CA GLN A 38 -2.47 1.20 13.16
C GLN A 38 -3.24 2.45 12.75
N CYS A 39 -3.52 2.60 11.45
CA CYS A 39 -4.32 3.68 10.90
C CYS A 39 -5.74 3.73 11.48
N ARG A 40 -6.36 2.56 11.70
CA ARG A 40 -7.66 2.48 12.39
C ARG A 40 -7.58 3.05 13.81
N LYS A 41 -6.54 2.69 14.56
CA LYS A 41 -6.30 3.23 15.91
C LYS A 41 -6.07 4.75 15.88
N GLU A 42 -5.27 5.25 14.92
CA GLU A 42 -5.02 6.69 14.74
C GLU A 42 -6.31 7.45 14.40
N LEU A 43 -7.20 6.86 13.59
CA LEU A 43 -8.51 7.42 13.31
C LEU A 43 -9.38 7.50 14.58
N ASP A 44 -9.35 6.49 15.43
CA ASP A 44 -10.10 6.52 16.70
C ASP A 44 -9.55 7.58 17.66
N VAL A 45 -8.24 7.83 17.66
CA VAL A 45 -7.63 8.95 18.41
C VAL A 45 -8.09 10.30 17.84
N LEU A 46 -8.20 10.44 16.51
CA LEU A 46 -8.66 11.67 15.87
C LEU A 46 -10.05 12.11 16.38
N LYS A 47 -10.90 11.15 16.76
CA LYS A 47 -12.22 11.41 17.37
C LYS A 47 -12.14 12.28 18.62
N VAL A 48 -11.09 12.12 19.42
CA VAL A 48 -10.85 12.89 20.65
C VAL A 48 -10.52 14.34 20.32
N TYR A 49 -9.73 14.58 19.26
CA TYR A 49 -9.28 15.91 18.87
C TYR A 49 -10.32 16.68 18.04
N ASN A 50 -11.04 16.00 17.15
CA ASN A 50 -11.97 16.65 16.23
C ASN A 50 -13.03 15.68 15.70
N LYS A 51 -14.23 15.69 16.30
CA LYS A 51 -15.36 14.81 15.93
C LYS A 51 -15.84 14.99 14.47
N VAL A 52 -15.81 16.22 13.95
CA VAL A 52 -16.25 16.51 12.58
C VAL A 52 -15.27 15.90 11.57
N SER A 53 -13.97 16.08 11.81
CA SER A 53 -12.92 15.47 10.97
C SER A 53 -13.01 13.95 11.06
N TYR A 54 -13.15 13.40 12.27
CA TYR A 54 -13.35 11.97 12.46
C TYR A 54 -14.51 11.41 11.64
N ASN A 55 -15.71 11.99 11.72
CA ASN A 55 -16.88 11.49 10.97
C ASN A 55 -16.61 11.45 9.45
N LYS A 56 -15.91 12.46 8.93
CA LYS A 56 -15.52 12.50 7.50
C LYS A 56 -14.57 11.35 7.17
N TYR A 57 -13.48 11.20 7.92
CA TYR A 57 -12.49 10.15 7.67
C TYR A 57 -13.04 8.75 7.93
N GLU A 58 -13.96 8.59 8.88
CA GLU A 58 -14.67 7.33 9.15
C GLU A 58 -15.50 6.89 7.94
N ALA A 59 -16.29 7.81 7.36
CA ALA A 59 -17.08 7.50 6.16
C ALA A 59 -16.17 7.14 4.97
N GLU A 60 -15.06 7.86 4.78
CA GLU A 60 -14.06 7.53 3.76
C GLU A 60 -13.44 6.15 4.00
N TYR A 61 -13.06 5.82 5.24
CA TYR A 61 -12.49 4.53 5.61
C TYR A 61 -13.45 3.38 5.32
N GLN A 62 -14.72 3.51 5.73
CA GLN A 62 -15.75 2.51 5.45
C GLN A 62 -15.98 2.33 3.95
N GLY A 63 -15.95 3.42 3.17
CA GLY A 63 -16.04 3.36 1.72
C GLY A 63 -14.88 2.61 1.07
N ILE A 64 -13.65 2.82 1.54
CA ILE A 64 -12.47 2.07 1.07
C ILE A 64 -12.59 0.59 1.46
N ALA A 65 -12.95 0.30 2.71
CA ALA A 65 -13.11 -1.07 3.21
C ALA A 65 -14.17 -1.84 2.40
N ALA A 66 -15.32 -1.23 2.12
CA ALA A 66 -16.38 -1.85 1.32
C ALA A 66 -15.95 -2.16 -0.11
N LYS A 67 -15.24 -1.23 -0.77
CA LYS A 67 -14.72 -1.44 -2.13
C LYS A 67 -13.67 -2.56 -2.16
N THR A 68 -12.76 -2.56 -1.19
CA THR A 68 -11.73 -3.61 -1.06
C THR A 68 -12.37 -4.97 -0.77
N ALA A 69 -13.36 -5.04 0.12
CA ALA A 69 -14.08 -6.28 0.42
C ALA A 69 -14.75 -6.85 -0.85
N LYS A 70 -15.46 -6.01 -1.60
CA LYS A 70 -16.08 -6.42 -2.88
C LYS A 70 -15.05 -6.91 -3.90
N TYR A 71 -13.87 -6.28 -3.96
CA TYR A 71 -12.78 -6.77 -4.81
C TYR A 71 -12.24 -8.13 -4.33
N MET A 72 -12.03 -8.30 -3.02
CA MET A 72 -11.56 -9.57 -2.46
C MET A 72 -12.53 -10.73 -2.72
N GLU A 73 -13.84 -10.49 -2.70
CA GLU A 73 -14.86 -11.49 -3.02
C GLU A 73 -14.74 -12.00 -4.46
N ILE A 74 -14.33 -11.15 -5.40
CA ILE A 74 -14.26 -11.48 -6.83
C ILE A 74 -12.84 -11.77 -7.32
N LYS A 75 -11.80 -11.53 -6.52
CA LYS A 75 -10.40 -11.52 -6.98
C LYS A 75 -10.00 -12.81 -7.68
N ASP A 76 -10.49 -13.95 -7.18
CA ASP A 76 -10.16 -15.29 -7.71
C ASP A 76 -10.96 -15.65 -8.97
N SER A 77 -12.01 -14.87 -9.27
CA SER A 77 -12.80 -14.98 -10.52
C SER A 77 -12.31 -14.04 -11.62
N LEU A 78 -11.38 -13.13 -11.31
CA LEU A 78 -10.80 -12.21 -12.29
C LEU A 78 -9.66 -12.89 -13.04
N GLY A 79 -9.56 -12.62 -14.35
CA GLY A 79 -8.39 -13.01 -15.13
C GLY A 79 -7.11 -12.35 -14.56
N PRO A 80 -5.94 -13.02 -14.68
CA PRO A 80 -4.69 -12.58 -14.03
C PRO A 80 -4.24 -11.17 -14.48
N ASP A 81 -4.46 -10.80 -15.74
CA ASP A 81 -4.12 -9.48 -16.28
C ASP A 81 -4.93 -8.36 -15.60
N LEU A 82 -6.26 -8.53 -15.49
CA LEU A 82 -7.12 -7.58 -14.82
C LEU A 82 -6.80 -7.49 -13.32
N ASN A 83 -6.52 -8.64 -12.69
CA ASN A 83 -6.14 -8.68 -11.29
C ASN A 83 -4.83 -7.91 -11.03
N TYR A 84 -3.83 -8.08 -11.90
CA TYR A 84 -2.54 -7.38 -11.82
C TYR A 84 -2.68 -5.87 -11.94
N MET A 85 -3.60 -5.38 -12.79
CA MET A 85 -3.85 -3.94 -12.93
C MET A 85 -4.60 -3.33 -11.74
N VAL A 86 -5.56 -4.07 -11.17
CA VAL A 86 -6.52 -3.53 -10.20
C VAL A 86 -6.06 -3.71 -8.75
N MET A 87 -5.35 -4.79 -8.43
CA MET A 87 -4.84 -5.09 -7.08
C MET A 87 -4.02 -3.93 -6.48
N PRO A 88 -3.06 -3.31 -7.21
CA PRO A 88 -2.25 -2.23 -6.68
C PRO A 88 -3.08 -0.99 -6.32
N ALA A 89 -4.15 -0.72 -7.08
CA ALA A 89 -5.02 0.43 -6.84
C ALA A 89 -5.71 0.33 -5.47
N TYR A 90 -6.28 -0.83 -5.12
CA TYR A 90 -6.91 -1.04 -3.82
C TYR A 90 -5.90 -1.01 -2.66
N GLN A 91 -4.73 -1.61 -2.86
CA GLN A 91 -3.65 -1.55 -1.86
C GLN A 91 -3.13 -0.12 -1.66
N PHE A 92 -3.08 0.70 -2.70
CA PHE A 92 -2.65 2.08 -2.61
C PHE A 92 -3.71 2.98 -1.94
N GLN A 93 -5.00 2.77 -2.25
CA GLN A 93 -6.09 3.59 -1.69
C GLN A 93 -6.09 3.62 -0.16
N ILE A 94 -5.99 2.45 0.49
CA ILE A 94 -5.95 2.40 1.96
C ILE A 94 -4.66 3.03 2.51
N ARG A 95 -3.54 2.83 1.82
CA ARG A 95 -2.24 3.38 2.19
C ARG A 95 -2.25 4.91 2.17
N GLU A 96 -2.75 5.49 1.09
CA GLU A 96 -2.88 6.94 0.93
C GLU A 96 -3.82 7.51 1.99
N PHE A 97 -5.00 6.90 2.18
CA PHE A 97 -5.95 7.31 3.20
C PHE A 97 -5.30 7.37 4.59
N CYS A 98 -4.56 6.33 4.98
CA CYS A 98 -3.91 6.26 6.27
C CYS A 98 -2.84 7.34 6.45
N PHE A 99 -2.13 7.70 5.38
CA PHE A 99 -1.20 8.83 5.43
C PHE A 99 -1.92 10.16 5.69
N ARG A 100 -3.08 10.39 5.05
CA ARG A 100 -3.88 11.61 5.28
C ARG A 100 -4.38 11.72 6.73
N VAL A 101 -4.86 10.62 7.30
CA VAL A 101 -5.27 10.56 8.72
C VAL A 101 -4.10 10.89 9.63
N LYS A 102 -2.94 10.25 9.42
CA LYS A 102 -1.74 10.46 10.23
C LYS A 102 -1.23 11.90 10.19
N THR A 103 -1.20 12.52 9.01
CA THR A 103 -0.82 13.93 8.85
C THR A 103 -1.78 14.84 9.60
N ARG A 104 -3.10 14.62 9.44
CA ARG A 104 -4.10 15.45 10.12
C ARG A 104 -4.05 15.32 11.63
N LEU A 105 -3.88 14.09 12.14
CA LEU A 105 -3.73 13.85 13.57
C LEU A 105 -2.46 14.53 14.11
N SER A 106 -1.32 14.37 13.42
CA SER A 106 -0.06 15.01 13.79
C SER A 106 -0.19 16.53 13.92
N GLU A 107 -0.86 17.19 12.97
CA GLU A 107 -1.12 18.63 13.05
C GLU A 107 -1.95 19.01 14.29
N LEU A 108 -2.97 18.23 14.62
CA LEU A 108 -3.85 18.50 15.77
C LEU A 108 -3.12 18.30 17.09
N VAL A 109 -2.32 17.24 17.21
CA VAL A 109 -1.48 16.98 18.38
C VAL A 109 -0.46 18.11 18.57
N LEU A 110 0.25 18.51 17.52
CA LEU A 110 1.25 19.58 17.59
C LEU A 110 0.65 20.96 17.91
N ARG A 111 -0.58 21.25 17.45
CA ARG A 111 -1.28 22.50 17.82
C ARG A 111 -1.66 22.56 19.30
N GLN A 112 -1.90 21.42 19.96
CA GLN A 112 -2.19 21.38 21.40
C GLN A 112 -0.93 21.38 22.28
N ALA A 113 0.23 21.03 21.72
CA ALA A 113 1.51 21.05 22.43
C ALA A 113 2.14 22.45 22.55
N LYS A 114 1.47 23.49 22.01
CA LYS A 114 1.86 24.90 22.10
C LYS A 114 0.94 25.62 23.09
#